data_AF-A0A0G0HQP3-F1
#
_entry.id   AF-A0A0G0HQP3-F1
#
_cell.length_a   1.000
_cell.length_b   1.000
_cell.length_c   1.000
_cell.angle_alpha   90.00
_cell.angle_beta   90.00
_cell.angle_gamma   90.00
#
_symmetry.space_group_name_H-M   'P 1'
#
loop_
_entity.id
_entity.type
_entity.pdbx_description
1 polymer ?
#
loop_
_entity_poly.entity_id
_entity_poly.type
_entity_poly.pdbx_seq_one_letter_code
_entity_poly.pdbx_strand_id
1 'polypeptide(L)'
;MKKNIHRKISSAFDFTIYSSIKRGFSIMELLVVMAILSIMTGVLFVSVGDSSKKDAEVAAQQISAQLKALQNEALTGKRIEVPANSGTFISACYFVFDTTALTSYKVSYLDCSAAPQPIGSDLIVDLKKKKVTVDAHTIVFTSPRGEVSGNDSDVVISSTKDPSVKKFVNMSSAGSTATSDTNLTVTCTSWTYSDWGTCQADSTQTRTITSSSPVGCTGGNPAALSQGCVYVPPVETCTSWTYSAWGACQPDNTQTRTITSSSPVGCTGGTPESLTQSCTYVAPAGIWNLQTSWYIGEYCESGAFTPLAGTSCTIGEPSRDEYINCTDQGDDSYCCDRMGGHLCQ
;
A
#
# COMPACT_ATOMS: atom_id res chain seq x y z
N MET A 1 0.62 -70.34 8.37
CA MET A 1 -0.83 -70.48 8.08
C MET A 1 -1.31 -69.25 7.32
N LYS A 2 -1.39 -69.31 5.98
CA LYS A 2 -1.79 -68.18 5.13
C LYS A 2 -2.92 -68.67 4.22
N LYS A 3 -4.16 -68.27 4.54
CA LYS A 3 -5.37 -68.70 3.83
C LYS A 3 -5.62 -67.72 2.68
N ASN A 4 -5.27 -68.13 1.46
CA ASN A 4 -5.47 -67.37 0.23
C ASN A 4 -6.91 -67.58 -0.27
N ILE A 5 -7.71 -66.50 -0.32
CA ILE A 5 -9.04 -66.49 -0.92
C ILE A 5 -8.88 -65.94 -2.35
N HIS A 6 -8.73 -66.85 -3.31
CA HIS A 6 -8.88 -66.54 -4.74
C HIS A 6 -10.31 -66.88 -5.16
N ARG A 7 -11.15 -65.86 -5.33
CA ARG A 7 -12.49 -66.00 -5.93
C ARG A 7 -12.32 -65.99 -7.45
N LYS A 8 -12.34 -67.17 -8.08
CA LYS A 8 -12.55 -67.33 -9.52
C LYS A 8 -13.97 -66.90 -9.85
N ILE A 9 -14.15 -65.82 -10.59
CA ILE A 9 -15.37 -65.55 -11.35
C ILE A 9 -15.01 -65.81 -12.81
N SER A 10 -15.21 -67.05 -13.24
CA SER A 10 -15.13 -67.45 -14.64
C SER A 10 -16.53 -67.85 -15.08
N SER A 11 -17.08 -67.05 -15.99
CA SER A 11 -17.83 -67.48 -17.17
C SER A 11 -18.84 -68.62 -17.01
N ALA A 12 -20.11 -68.28 -16.86
CA ALA A 12 -21.22 -69.09 -17.35
C ALA A 12 -22.47 -68.22 -17.50
N PHE A 13 -22.42 -67.27 -18.45
CA PHE A 13 -23.65 -66.77 -19.06
C PHE A 13 -23.91 -67.67 -20.26
N ASP A 14 -24.49 -68.82 -19.98
CA ASP A 14 -24.93 -69.77 -20.99
C ASP A 14 -26.25 -69.25 -21.57
N PHE A 15 -26.13 -68.42 -22.61
CA PHE A 15 -27.29 -67.93 -23.36
C PHE A 15 -27.71 -69.02 -24.33
N THR A 16 -28.39 -70.03 -23.82
CA THR A 16 -29.02 -71.06 -24.65
C THR A 16 -30.16 -70.41 -25.43
N ILE A 17 -29.89 -70.07 -26.70
CA ILE A 17 -30.92 -69.65 -27.66
C ILE A 17 -31.80 -70.86 -27.95
N TYR A 18 -32.91 -70.96 -27.22
CA TYR A 18 -33.99 -71.90 -27.51
C TYR A 18 -34.76 -71.41 -28.74
N SER A 19 -34.34 -71.84 -29.93
CA SER A 19 -35.06 -71.59 -31.18
C SER A 19 -36.20 -72.61 -31.35
N SER A 20 -37.39 -72.24 -30.88
CA SER A 20 -38.63 -72.91 -31.30
C SER A 20 -39.51 -71.88 -32.02
N ILE A 21 -39.28 -71.73 -33.32
CA ILE A 21 -40.01 -70.82 -34.19
C ILE A 21 -40.93 -71.66 -35.09
N LYS A 22 -42.23 -71.61 -34.81
CA LYS A 22 -43.31 -71.95 -35.78
C LYS A 22 -44.26 -70.78 -36.07
N ARG A 23 -43.79 -69.55 -35.90
CA ARG A 23 -44.41 -68.35 -36.48
C ARG A 23 -43.28 -67.44 -36.95
N GLY A 24 -43.17 -67.23 -38.26
CA GLY A 24 -42.15 -66.36 -38.83
C GLY A 24 -42.28 -64.97 -38.23
N PHE A 25 -41.20 -64.48 -37.60
CA PHE A 25 -41.13 -63.11 -37.14
C PHE A 25 -41.37 -62.19 -38.34
N SER A 26 -42.31 -61.26 -38.20
CA SER A 26 -42.52 -60.25 -39.23
C SER A 26 -41.25 -59.42 -39.36
N ILE A 27 -40.81 -59.15 -40.58
CA ILE A 27 -39.64 -58.30 -40.86
C ILE A 27 -39.75 -56.95 -40.13
N MET A 28 -40.97 -56.45 -39.93
CA MET A 28 -41.23 -55.21 -39.21
C MET A 28 -40.87 -55.30 -37.71
N GLU A 29 -41.08 -56.45 -37.08
CA GLU A 29 -40.76 -56.69 -35.67
C GLU A 29 -39.23 -56.75 -35.46
N LEU A 30 -38.51 -57.37 -36.40
CA LEU A 30 -37.05 -57.41 -36.39
C LEU A 30 -36.45 -56.00 -36.56
N LEU A 31 -37.03 -55.16 -37.42
CA LEU A 31 -36.58 -53.78 -37.63
C LEU A 31 -36.78 -52.91 -36.38
N VAL A 32 -37.89 -53.09 -35.65
CA VAL A 32 -38.14 -52.36 -34.40
C VAL A 32 -37.12 -52.77 -33.33
N VAL A 33 -36.80 -54.06 -33.21
CA VAL A 33 -35.80 -54.54 -32.23
C VAL A 33 -34.41 -53.98 -32.54
N MET A 34 -33.99 -53.98 -33.80
CA MET A 34 -32.69 -53.40 -34.20
C MET A 34 -32.62 -51.89 -33.97
N ALA A 35 -33.73 -51.17 -34.18
CA ALA A 35 -33.82 -49.73 -33.88
C ALA A 35 -33.74 -49.43 -32.38
N ILE A 36 -34.36 -50.25 -31.53
CA ILE A 36 -34.27 -50.07 -30.07
C ILE A 36 -32.85 -50.39 -29.57
N LEU A 37 -32.22 -51.45 -30.10
CA LEU A 37 -30.85 -51.83 -29.76
C LEU A 37 -29.83 -50.77 -30.21
N SER A 38 -30.01 -50.13 -31.36
CA SER A 38 -29.11 -49.06 -31.81
C SER A 38 -29.21 -47.81 -30.92
N ILE A 39 -30.42 -47.46 -30.46
CA ILE A 39 -30.63 -46.34 -29.52
C ILE A 39 -30.02 -46.67 -28.16
N MET A 40 -30.25 -47.87 -27.61
CA MET A 40 -29.65 -48.29 -26.33
C MET A 40 -28.12 -48.33 -26.39
N THR A 41 -27.57 -48.80 -27.50
CA THR A 41 -26.10 -48.81 -27.70
C THR A 41 -25.56 -47.38 -27.84
N GLY A 42 -26.27 -46.49 -28.51
CA GLY A 42 -25.90 -45.07 -28.64
C GLY A 42 -25.80 -44.35 -27.30
N VAL A 43 -26.72 -44.61 -26.36
CA VAL A 43 -26.71 -43.99 -25.02
C VAL A 43 -25.50 -44.44 -24.18
N LEU A 44 -25.03 -45.69 -24.35
CA LEU A 44 -23.87 -46.19 -23.63
C LEU A 44 -22.56 -45.56 -24.11
N PHE A 45 -22.45 -45.24 -25.41
CA PHE A 45 -21.23 -44.63 -25.97
C PHE A 45 -21.07 -43.14 -25.61
N VAL A 46 -22.16 -42.39 -25.43
CA VAL A 46 -22.10 -40.96 -25.05
C VAL A 46 -21.54 -40.76 -23.63
N SER A 47 -21.61 -41.76 -22.75
CA SER A 47 -21.11 -41.66 -21.36
C SER A 47 -19.58 -41.87 -21.22
N VAL A 48 -18.89 -42.27 -22.30
CA VAL A 48 -17.44 -42.52 -22.32
C VAL A 48 -16.64 -41.24 -22.65
N GLY A 49 -17.32 -40.13 -22.91
CA GLY A 49 -16.70 -38.83 -23.15
C GLY A 49 -15.97 -38.32 -21.91
N ASP A 50 -14.64 -38.38 -21.97
CA ASP A 50 -13.70 -37.64 -21.14
C ASP A 50 -13.38 -38.20 -19.75
N SER A 51 -12.79 -39.41 -19.71
CA SER A 51 -12.27 -40.02 -18.48
C SER A 51 -11.29 -39.13 -17.72
N SER A 52 -10.52 -38.28 -18.41
CA SER A 52 -9.55 -37.35 -17.81
C SER A 52 -10.23 -36.31 -16.91
N LYS A 53 -11.38 -35.79 -17.33
CA LYS A 53 -12.19 -34.85 -16.54
C LYS A 53 -12.77 -35.53 -15.30
N LYS A 54 -13.34 -36.73 -15.46
CA LYS A 54 -13.89 -37.50 -14.34
C LYS A 54 -12.82 -37.87 -13.32
N ASP A 55 -11.65 -38.30 -13.78
CA ASP A 55 -10.50 -38.66 -12.93
C ASP A 55 -10.03 -37.44 -12.10
N ALA A 56 -9.88 -36.27 -12.75
CA ALA A 56 -9.52 -35.02 -12.09
C ALA A 56 -10.58 -34.52 -11.10
N GLU A 57 -11.86 -34.61 -11.45
CA GLU A 57 -12.97 -34.20 -10.59
C GLU A 57 -13.07 -35.05 -9.33
N VAL A 58 -12.97 -36.37 -9.46
CA VAL A 58 -13.00 -37.30 -8.32
C VAL A 58 -11.80 -37.08 -7.39
N ALA A 59 -10.62 -36.76 -7.95
CA ALA A 59 -9.46 -36.42 -7.14
C ALA A 59 -9.64 -35.07 -6.40
N ALA A 60 -10.16 -34.05 -7.09
CA ALA A 60 -10.46 -32.74 -6.50
C ALA A 60 -11.48 -32.85 -5.36
N GLN A 61 -12.55 -33.64 -5.55
CA GLN A 61 -13.55 -33.90 -4.51
C GLN A 61 -12.96 -34.61 -3.29
N GLN A 62 -12.06 -35.59 -3.50
CA GLN A 62 -11.37 -36.26 -2.39
C GLN A 62 -10.48 -35.28 -1.60
N ILE A 63 -9.69 -34.46 -2.30
CA ILE A 63 -8.83 -33.46 -1.65
C ILE A 63 -9.67 -32.44 -0.89
N SER A 64 -10.76 -31.93 -1.50
CA SER A 64 -11.69 -31.01 -0.83
C SER A 64 -12.29 -31.63 0.44
N ALA A 65 -12.73 -32.90 0.37
CA ALA A 65 -13.25 -33.62 1.55
C ALA A 65 -12.18 -33.76 2.65
N GLN A 66 -10.94 -34.06 2.27
CA GLN A 66 -9.83 -34.19 3.21
C GLN A 66 -9.49 -32.85 3.89
N LEU A 67 -9.45 -31.76 3.13
CA LEU A 67 -9.21 -30.42 3.68
C LEU A 67 -10.33 -29.99 4.64
N LYS A 68 -11.60 -30.26 4.29
CA LYS A 68 -12.74 -30.02 5.21
C LYS A 68 -12.64 -30.83 6.49
N ALA A 69 -12.23 -32.10 6.38
CA ALA A 69 -12.01 -32.95 7.55
C ALA A 69 -10.90 -32.38 8.44
N LEU A 70 -9.77 -31.98 7.86
CA LEU A 70 -8.65 -31.38 8.62
C LEU A 70 -9.04 -30.06 9.29
N GLN A 71 -9.78 -29.21 8.59
CA GLN A 71 -10.28 -27.97 9.18
C GLN A 71 -11.18 -28.25 10.39
N ASN A 72 -12.12 -29.19 10.27
CA ASN A 72 -13.00 -29.58 11.37
C ASN A 72 -12.22 -30.19 12.54
N GLU A 73 -11.18 -30.98 12.28
CA GLU A 73 -10.29 -31.53 13.31
C GLU A 73 -9.46 -30.43 14.00
N ALA A 74 -9.07 -29.38 13.26
CA ALA A 74 -8.39 -28.22 13.82
C ALA A 74 -9.32 -27.37 14.70
N LEU A 75 -10.57 -27.18 14.29
CA LEU A 75 -11.59 -26.45 15.05
C LEU A 75 -11.99 -27.18 16.34
N THR A 76 -12.08 -28.51 16.29
CA THR A 76 -12.49 -29.33 17.44
C THR A 76 -11.34 -29.71 18.36
N GLY A 77 -10.09 -29.52 17.92
CA GLY A 77 -8.90 -29.88 18.69
C GLY A 77 -8.68 -31.39 18.75
N LYS A 78 -8.17 -31.98 17.66
CA LYS A 78 -7.85 -33.41 17.60
C LYS A 78 -6.80 -33.80 18.62
N ARG A 79 -7.07 -34.90 19.33
CA ARG A 79 -6.15 -35.57 20.24
C ARG A 79 -5.73 -36.90 19.64
N ILE A 80 -4.43 -37.17 19.63
CA ILE A 80 -3.84 -38.37 19.04
C ILE A 80 -3.19 -39.18 20.16
N GLU A 81 -3.45 -40.47 20.17
CA GLU A 81 -2.83 -41.40 21.10
C GLU A 81 -1.41 -41.73 20.66
N VAL A 82 -0.43 -41.56 21.55
CA VAL A 82 0.99 -41.75 21.24
C VAL A 82 1.70 -42.51 22.36
N PRO A 83 2.37 -43.64 22.07
CA PRO A 83 2.18 -44.49 20.88
C PRO A 83 0.78 -45.11 20.85
N ALA A 84 0.38 -45.74 19.73
CA ALA A 84 -0.93 -46.37 19.62
C ALA A 84 -1.16 -47.41 20.74
N ASN A 85 -2.32 -47.35 21.40
CA ASN A 85 -2.71 -48.17 22.56
C ASN A 85 -1.94 -47.88 23.87
N SER A 86 -1.33 -46.69 24.03
CA SER A 86 -0.66 -46.30 25.28
C SER A 86 -1.58 -45.66 26.33
N GLY A 87 -2.79 -45.24 25.94
CA GLY A 87 -3.70 -44.40 26.72
C GLY A 87 -3.24 -42.94 26.88
N THR A 88 -2.11 -42.55 26.30
CA THR A 88 -1.56 -41.18 26.40
C THR A 88 -1.93 -40.37 25.16
N PHE A 89 -2.58 -39.23 25.37
CA PHE A 89 -3.10 -38.40 24.28
C PHE A 89 -2.40 -37.04 24.21
N ILE A 90 -1.87 -36.70 23.04
CA ILE A 90 -1.27 -35.40 22.73
C ILE A 90 -2.23 -34.62 21.84
N SER A 91 -2.46 -33.35 22.14
CA SER A 91 -3.28 -32.46 21.31
C SER A 91 -2.46 -31.98 20.11
N ALA A 92 -3.04 -32.09 18.91
CA ALA A 92 -2.45 -31.52 17.71
C ALA A 92 -2.81 -30.03 17.61
N CYS A 93 -1.80 -29.19 17.35
CA CYS A 93 -1.99 -27.76 17.13
C CYS A 93 -1.92 -27.39 15.65
N TYR A 94 -1.11 -28.11 14.88
CA TYR A 94 -0.91 -27.87 13.46
C TYR A 94 -1.35 -29.08 12.65
N PHE A 95 -2.15 -28.84 11.63
CA PHE A 95 -2.71 -29.86 10.74
C PHE A 95 -2.19 -29.58 9.34
N VAL A 96 -1.24 -30.38 8.89
CA VAL A 96 -0.49 -30.11 7.65
C VAL A 96 -1.00 -31.03 6.55
N PHE A 97 -1.37 -30.42 5.43
CA PHE A 97 -1.65 -31.07 4.16
C PHE A 97 -0.56 -30.68 3.17
N ASP A 98 0.18 -31.67 2.67
CA ASP A 98 1.38 -31.48 1.86
C ASP A 98 1.27 -32.27 0.54
N THR A 99 1.42 -31.60 -0.59
CA THR A 99 1.41 -32.16 -1.95
C THR A 99 2.74 -32.01 -2.68
N THR A 100 3.85 -31.73 -1.99
CA THR A 100 5.19 -31.53 -2.58
C THR A 100 5.67 -32.71 -3.45
N ALA A 101 5.17 -33.93 -3.18
CA ALA A 101 5.47 -35.13 -3.97
C ALA A 101 4.75 -35.21 -5.34
N LEU A 102 3.89 -34.22 -5.66
CA LEU A 102 3.10 -34.02 -6.90
C LEU A 102 2.13 -35.13 -7.30
N THR A 103 2.34 -36.35 -6.82
CA THR A 103 1.60 -37.56 -7.18
C THR A 103 1.02 -38.27 -5.97
N SER A 104 1.16 -37.66 -4.80
CA SER A 104 0.56 -38.09 -3.55
C SER A 104 0.38 -36.86 -2.67
N TYR A 105 -0.58 -36.93 -1.76
CA TYR A 105 -0.66 -35.96 -0.67
C TYR A 105 -0.41 -36.66 0.67
N LYS A 106 0.14 -35.89 1.60
CA LYS A 106 0.47 -36.32 2.95
C LYS A 106 -0.30 -35.47 3.96
N VAL A 107 -0.85 -36.13 4.97
CA VAL A 107 -1.49 -35.48 6.10
C VAL A 107 -0.70 -35.81 7.35
N SER A 108 -0.21 -34.75 8.01
CA SER A 108 0.59 -34.83 9.22
C SER A 108 -0.02 -33.96 10.32
N TYR A 109 0.16 -34.37 11.57
CA TYR A 109 -0.25 -33.60 12.74
C TYR A 109 1.00 -33.20 13.50
N LEU A 110 1.11 -31.97 14.00
CA LEU A 110 2.21 -31.55 14.86
C LEU A 110 1.71 -31.07 16.21
N ASP A 111 2.57 -31.25 17.21
CA ASP A 111 2.32 -30.81 18.57
C ASP A 111 2.37 -29.28 18.72
N CYS A 112 2.04 -28.82 19.92
CA CYS A 112 1.96 -27.41 20.27
C CYS A 112 3.29 -26.85 20.80
N SER A 113 4.41 -27.55 20.58
CA SER A 113 5.71 -27.11 21.10
C SER A 113 6.25 -25.92 20.30
N ALA A 114 7.21 -25.18 20.88
CA ALA A 114 7.86 -24.06 20.20
C ALA A 114 8.59 -24.47 18.91
N ALA A 115 8.94 -25.75 18.79
CA ALA A 115 9.47 -26.37 17.58
C ALA A 115 8.60 -27.59 17.24
N PRO A 116 7.46 -27.40 16.55
CA PRO A 116 6.43 -28.42 16.39
C PRO A 116 6.99 -29.74 15.88
N GLN A 117 6.72 -30.82 16.63
CA GLN A 117 7.15 -32.17 16.26
C GLN A 117 5.98 -32.98 15.71
N PRO A 118 6.21 -33.87 14.73
CA PRO A 118 5.16 -34.72 14.17
C PRO A 118 4.60 -35.67 15.24
N ILE A 119 3.27 -35.75 15.30
CA ILE A 119 2.52 -36.64 16.17
C ILE A 119 1.89 -37.75 15.35
N GLY A 120 2.18 -39.00 15.73
CA GLY A 120 1.58 -40.19 15.11
C GLY A 120 2.17 -40.50 13.74
N SER A 121 1.44 -41.31 12.97
CA SER A 121 1.83 -41.70 11.61
C SER A 121 1.19 -40.80 10.56
N ASP A 122 1.97 -40.41 9.57
CA ASP A 122 1.48 -39.68 8.40
C ASP A 122 0.47 -40.52 7.60
N LEU A 123 -0.64 -39.91 7.20
CA LEU A 123 -1.54 -40.48 6.20
C LEU A 123 -1.05 -40.09 4.82
N ILE A 124 -0.62 -41.07 4.03
CA ILE A 124 -0.16 -40.87 2.66
C ILE A 124 -1.19 -41.45 1.69
N VAL A 125 -1.64 -40.63 0.75
CA VAL A 125 -2.57 -41.05 -0.29
C VAL A 125 -1.93 -40.88 -1.66
N ASP A 126 -1.77 -42.01 -2.36
CA ASP A 126 -1.19 -42.05 -3.70
C ASP A 126 -2.24 -41.71 -4.77
N LEU A 127 -1.94 -40.68 -5.56
CA LEU A 127 -2.77 -40.19 -6.67
C LEU A 127 -2.36 -40.79 -8.02
N LYS A 128 -1.23 -41.51 -8.11
CA LYS A 128 -0.79 -42.18 -9.36
C LYS A 128 -1.85 -43.13 -9.90
N LYS A 129 -2.52 -43.86 -8.99
CA LYS A 129 -3.62 -44.79 -9.35
C LYS A 129 -4.81 -44.06 -9.98
N LYS A 130 -4.98 -42.77 -9.68
CA LYS A 130 -6.05 -41.91 -10.19
C LYS A 130 -5.67 -41.16 -11.46
N LYS A 131 -4.44 -41.32 -11.98
CA LYS A 131 -3.98 -40.65 -13.22
C LYS A 131 -4.12 -39.12 -13.17
N VAL A 132 -3.75 -38.55 -12.03
CA VAL A 132 -3.72 -37.10 -11.79
C VAL A 132 -2.41 -36.70 -11.13
N THR A 133 -2.00 -35.46 -11.36
CA THR A 133 -0.92 -34.78 -10.66
C THR A 133 -1.48 -33.57 -9.93
N VAL A 134 -0.83 -33.17 -8.85
CA VAL A 134 -1.20 -32.03 -8.03
C VAL A 134 0.01 -31.12 -7.92
N ASP A 135 -0.20 -29.82 -7.97
CA ASP A 135 0.88 -28.86 -7.81
C ASP A 135 1.40 -28.88 -6.35
N ALA A 136 2.67 -28.53 -6.15
CA ALA A 136 3.31 -28.57 -4.84
C ALA A 136 2.74 -27.46 -3.94
N HIS A 137 2.07 -27.86 -2.86
CA HIS A 137 1.46 -26.98 -1.88
C HIS A 137 1.65 -27.54 -0.47
N THR A 138 1.78 -26.64 0.50
CA THR A 138 1.76 -26.97 1.93
C THR A 138 0.74 -26.09 2.62
N ILE A 139 -0.38 -26.69 2.99
CA ILE A 139 -1.48 -26.04 3.69
C ILE A 139 -1.42 -26.43 5.16
N VAL A 140 -1.46 -25.43 6.06
CA VAL A 140 -1.46 -25.66 7.50
C VAL A 140 -2.69 -25.05 8.12
N PHE A 141 -3.50 -25.86 8.80
CA PHE A 141 -4.56 -25.37 9.67
C PHE A 141 -4.06 -25.27 11.10
N THR A 142 -4.43 -24.18 11.77
CA THR A 142 -4.06 -23.91 13.17
C THR A 142 -5.27 -24.03 14.08
N SER A 143 -5.13 -24.81 15.16
CA SER A 143 -6.11 -24.87 16.24
C SER A 143 -5.97 -23.63 17.14
N PRO A 144 -7.06 -23.08 17.72
CA PRO A 144 -8.45 -23.57 17.66
C PRO A 144 -9.31 -22.93 16.56
N ARG A 145 -8.77 -21.97 15.80
CA ARG A 145 -9.57 -21.16 14.87
C ARG A 145 -9.78 -21.81 13.51
N GLY A 146 -9.07 -22.91 13.22
CA GLY A 146 -9.14 -23.59 11.91
C GLY A 146 -8.70 -22.68 10.76
N GLU A 147 -7.91 -21.66 11.06
CA GLU A 147 -7.43 -20.66 10.11
C GLU A 147 -6.27 -21.25 9.31
N VAL A 148 -6.24 -20.92 8.02
CA VAL A 148 -5.20 -21.36 7.10
C VAL A 148 -3.98 -20.47 7.27
N SER A 149 -2.84 -21.06 7.60
CA SER A 149 -1.55 -20.39 7.67
C SER A 149 -0.75 -20.70 6.40
N GLY A 150 -0.61 -19.71 5.50
CA GLY A 150 0.15 -19.83 4.25
C GLY A 150 -0.29 -18.83 3.17
N ASN A 151 0.56 -18.60 2.17
CA ASN A 151 0.27 -17.70 1.04
C ASN A 151 -0.49 -18.36 -0.11
N ASP A 152 -0.44 -19.69 -0.21
CA ASP A 152 -1.06 -20.44 -1.31
C ASP A 152 -2.30 -21.19 -0.83
N SER A 153 -3.47 -20.75 -1.29
CA SER A 153 -4.76 -21.29 -0.88
C SER A 153 -5.38 -22.28 -1.87
N ASP A 154 -4.82 -22.39 -3.07
CA ASP A 154 -5.52 -23.03 -4.19
C ASP A 154 -4.74 -24.26 -4.65
N VAL A 155 -5.27 -25.45 -4.36
CA VAL A 155 -4.67 -26.70 -4.82
C VAL A 155 -5.11 -26.98 -6.25
N VAL A 156 -4.16 -27.00 -7.17
CA VAL A 156 -4.39 -27.31 -8.58
C VAL A 156 -4.17 -28.79 -8.84
N ILE A 157 -5.19 -29.43 -9.42
CA ILE A 157 -5.15 -30.83 -9.86
C ILE A 157 -5.18 -30.87 -11.38
N SER A 158 -4.23 -31.54 -11.99
CA SER A 158 -4.13 -31.74 -13.45
C SER A 158 -4.25 -33.22 -13.81
N SER A 159 -4.91 -33.55 -14.92
CA SER A 159 -4.91 -34.94 -15.41
C SER A 159 -3.54 -35.33 -15.99
N THR A 160 -3.07 -36.55 -15.73
CA THR A 160 -1.83 -37.06 -16.36
C THR A 160 -2.02 -37.44 -17.82
N LYS A 161 -3.26 -37.65 -18.26
CA LYS A 161 -3.58 -37.95 -19.67
C LYS A 161 -3.67 -36.68 -20.52
N ASP A 162 -4.22 -35.61 -19.96
CA ASP A 162 -4.35 -34.30 -20.61
C ASP A 162 -4.11 -33.18 -19.58
N PRO A 163 -2.90 -32.58 -19.55
CA PRO A 163 -2.56 -31.50 -18.62
C PRO A 163 -3.39 -30.22 -18.78
N SER A 164 -4.14 -30.09 -19.87
CA SER A 164 -5.07 -28.96 -20.09
C SER A 164 -6.32 -29.08 -19.22
N VAL A 165 -6.66 -30.30 -18.80
CA VAL A 165 -7.76 -30.57 -17.88
C VAL A 165 -7.28 -30.32 -16.45
N LYS A 166 -7.69 -29.17 -15.91
CA LYS A 166 -7.40 -28.75 -14.54
C LYS A 166 -8.67 -28.66 -13.70
N LYS A 167 -8.54 -28.93 -12.42
CA LYS A 167 -9.55 -28.66 -11.39
C LYS A 167 -8.86 -27.93 -10.24
N PHE A 168 -9.59 -26.99 -9.64
CA PHE A 168 -9.09 -26.14 -8.58
C PHE A 168 -9.84 -26.47 -7.30
N VAL A 169 -9.12 -26.69 -6.21
CA VAL A 169 -9.69 -26.71 -4.86
C VAL A 169 -9.25 -25.41 -4.21
N ASN A 170 -10.11 -24.40 -4.29
CA ASN A 170 -9.84 -23.07 -3.74
C ASN A 170 -10.19 -23.07 -2.25
N MET A 171 -9.41 -22.35 -1.46
CA MET A 171 -9.60 -22.26 -0.03
C MET A 171 -9.61 -20.81 0.44
N SER A 172 -10.56 -20.42 1.27
CA SER A 172 -10.54 -19.07 1.88
C SER A 172 -9.55 -19.03 3.05
N SER A 173 -9.13 -17.83 3.48
CA SER A 173 -8.41 -17.63 4.75
C SER A 173 -9.17 -18.20 5.96
N ALA A 174 -10.50 -18.16 5.92
CA ALA A 174 -11.37 -18.78 6.92
C ALA A 174 -11.48 -20.33 6.80
N GLY A 175 -10.70 -20.95 5.92
CA GLY A 175 -10.61 -22.41 5.70
C GLY A 175 -11.76 -23.05 4.90
N SER A 176 -12.77 -22.28 4.47
CA SER A 176 -13.83 -22.78 3.58
C SER A 176 -13.24 -23.25 2.24
N THR A 177 -13.63 -24.44 1.76
CA THR A 177 -13.14 -25.01 0.49
C THR A 177 -14.24 -25.13 -0.57
N ALA A 178 -13.89 -24.81 -1.82
CA ALA A 178 -14.76 -24.94 -2.98
C ALA A 178 -14.02 -25.52 -4.19
N THR A 179 -14.66 -26.44 -4.91
CA THR A 179 -14.14 -27.01 -6.17
C THR A 179 -14.62 -26.19 -7.37
N SER A 180 -13.73 -25.84 -8.30
CA SER A 180 -14.07 -25.10 -9.51
C SER A 180 -13.30 -25.62 -10.74
N ASP A 181 -13.87 -25.38 -11.92
CA ASP A 181 -13.31 -25.73 -13.23
C ASP A 181 -12.43 -24.61 -13.81
N THR A 182 -12.60 -23.40 -13.28
CA THR A 182 -11.74 -22.25 -13.52
C THR A 182 -11.02 -21.89 -12.23
N ASN A 183 -9.78 -21.40 -12.35
CA ASN A 183 -9.11 -20.76 -11.23
C ASN A 183 -10.00 -19.58 -10.82
N LEU A 184 -10.61 -19.67 -9.64
CA LEU A 184 -11.37 -18.55 -9.11
C LEU A 184 -10.32 -17.57 -8.60
N THR A 185 -9.73 -16.79 -9.51
CA THR A 185 -8.99 -15.59 -9.13
C THR A 185 -9.97 -14.70 -8.39
N VAL A 186 -9.95 -14.79 -7.06
CA VAL A 186 -10.76 -13.96 -6.20
C VAL A 186 -10.36 -12.53 -6.50
N THR A 187 -11.26 -11.75 -7.08
CA THR A 187 -10.98 -10.35 -7.38
C THR A 187 -10.98 -9.56 -6.08
N CYS A 188 -9.96 -8.72 -5.86
CA CYS A 188 -9.93 -7.88 -4.68
C CYS A 188 -11.12 -6.90 -4.71
N THR A 189 -11.86 -6.84 -3.60
CA THR A 189 -13.06 -5.97 -3.48
C THR A 189 -12.86 -4.85 -2.47
N SER A 190 -11.87 -4.97 -1.59
CA SER A 190 -11.54 -3.95 -0.60
C SER A 190 -10.03 -3.87 -0.38
N TRP A 191 -9.56 -2.66 -0.06
CA TRP A 191 -8.15 -2.34 0.14
C TRP A 191 -8.00 -1.44 1.38
N THR A 192 -6.95 -1.69 2.15
CA THR A 192 -6.48 -0.76 3.17
C THR A 192 -5.27 -0.02 2.62
N TYR A 193 -5.20 1.28 2.86
CA TYR A 193 -4.13 2.14 2.36
C TYR A 193 -3.27 2.65 3.52
N SER A 194 -2.02 3.03 3.22
CA SER A 194 -1.24 3.88 4.11
C SER A 194 -1.84 5.29 4.18
N ASP A 195 -1.38 6.07 5.16
CA ASP A 195 -1.51 7.52 5.10
C ASP A 195 -0.85 8.06 3.83
N TRP A 196 -1.31 9.22 3.37
CA TRP A 196 -0.67 9.94 2.27
C TRP A 196 0.72 10.43 2.69
N GLY A 197 1.71 10.27 1.81
CA GLY A 197 3.04 10.85 1.99
C GLY A 197 3.01 12.38 1.97
N THR A 198 4.14 13.01 2.33
CA THR A 198 4.28 14.46 2.20
C THR A 198 4.17 14.89 0.75
N CYS A 199 3.55 16.04 0.51
CA CYS A 199 3.49 16.62 -0.82
C CYS A 199 4.89 16.87 -1.37
N GLN A 200 5.15 16.42 -2.59
CA GLN A 200 6.43 16.57 -3.28
C GLN A 200 6.43 17.84 -4.15
N ALA A 201 7.61 18.26 -4.62
CA ALA A 201 7.77 19.47 -5.44
C ALA A 201 7.00 19.44 -6.77
N ASP A 202 6.61 18.26 -7.26
CA ASP A 202 5.76 18.09 -8.44
C ASP A 202 4.25 18.25 -8.14
N SER A 203 3.90 18.72 -6.94
CA SER A 203 2.52 18.88 -6.46
C SER A 203 1.75 17.55 -6.37
N THR A 204 2.46 16.43 -6.17
CA THR A 204 1.85 15.12 -5.96
C THR A 204 2.21 14.52 -4.62
N GLN A 205 1.31 13.71 -4.09
CA GLN A 205 1.55 12.84 -2.94
C GLN A 205 1.09 11.44 -3.29
N THR A 206 1.80 10.44 -2.76
CA THR A 206 1.52 9.03 -3.01
C THR A 206 1.18 8.31 -1.73
N ARG A 207 0.41 7.23 -1.86
CA ARG A 207 0.16 6.27 -0.79
C ARG A 207 0.25 4.86 -1.36
N THR A 208 0.45 3.88 -0.49
CA THR A 208 0.55 2.47 -0.90
C THR A 208 -0.63 1.67 -0.35
N ILE A 209 -0.90 0.53 -1.00
CA ILE A 209 -1.85 -0.46 -0.49
C ILE A 209 -1.12 -1.27 0.58
N THR A 210 -1.65 -1.27 1.80
CA THR A 210 -1.08 -2.02 2.94
C THR A 210 -1.70 -3.40 3.07
N SER A 211 -2.96 -3.58 2.69
CA SER A 211 -3.60 -4.88 2.61
C SER A 211 -4.74 -4.90 1.58
N SER A 212 -5.06 -6.10 1.08
CA SER A 212 -6.19 -6.33 0.17
C SER A 212 -7.06 -7.45 0.73
N SER A 213 -8.37 -7.39 0.48
CA SER A 213 -9.32 -8.40 0.93
C SER A 213 -10.27 -8.82 -0.20
N PRO A 214 -10.54 -10.13 -0.35
CA PRO A 214 -10.10 -11.25 0.51
C PRO A 214 -8.59 -11.57 0.45
N VAL A 215 -8.03 -12.26 1.46
CA VAL A 215 -6.62 -12.70 1.43
C VAL A 215 -6.37 -13.59 0.21
N GLY A 216 -5.28 -13.37 -0.51
CA GLY A 216 -4.95 -14.12 -1.75
C GLY A 216 -5.68 -13.62 -3.00
N CYS A 217 -6.43 -12.52 -2.92
CA CYS A 217 -7.09 -11.93 -4.08
C CYS A 217 -6.08 -11.36 -5.09
N THR A 218 -6.43 -11.40 -6.38
CA THR A 218 -5.65 -10.81 -7.48
C THR A 218 -6.54 -9.93 -8.36
N GLY A 219 -6.00 -8.83 -8.89
CA GLY A 219 -6.75 -7.88 -9.71
C GLY A 219 -7.63 -6.91 -8.92
N GLY A 220 -8.70 -6.43 -9.56
CA GLY A 220 -9.61 -5.40 -9.02
C GLY A 220 -9.24 -3.97 -9.44
N ASN A 221 -10.02 -3.00 -8.98
CA ASN A 221 -9.84 -1.59 -9.31
C ASN A 221 -9.64 -0.76 -8.03
N PRO A 222 -8.42 -0.67 -7.48
CA PRO A 222 -8.15 0.12 -6.28
C PRO A 222 -8.34 1.61 -6.56
N ALA A 223 -8.68 2.37 -5.51
CA ALA A 223 -8.67 3.83 -5.57
C ALA A 223 -7.27 4.36 -5.92
N ALA A 224 -7.23 5.57 -6.51
CA ALA A 224 -6.00 6.21 -6.94
C ALA A 224 -4.94 6.26 -5.82
N LEU A 225 -3.70 5.91 -6.21
CA LEU A 225 -2.52 5.90 -5.34
C LEU A 225 -1.69 7.18 -5.44
N SER A 226 -2.09 8.08 -6.33
CA SER A 226 -1.51 9.42 -6.50
C SER A 226 -2.64 10.43 -6.55
N GLN A 227 -2.45 11.55 -5.86
CA GLN A 227 -3.36 12.70 -5.93
C GLN A 227 -2.57 14.00 -5.90
N GLY A 228 -3.20 15.06 -6.40
CA GLY A 228 -2.67 16.42 -6.31
C GLY A 228 -2.64 16.93 -4.87
N CYS A 229 -1.66 17.77 -4.57
CA CYS A 229 -1.52 18.47 -3.29
C CYS A 229 -0.83 19.83 -3.49
N VAL A 230 -0.93 20.69 -2.49
CA VAL A 230 -0.20 21.97 -2.49
C VAL A 230 1.16 21.76 -1.85
N TYR A 231 2.22 21.84 -2.64
CA TYR A 231 3.58 21.75 -2.13
C TYR A 231 3.95 23.04 -1.41
N VAL A 232 4.31 22.92 -0.13
CA VAL A 232 4.89 24.02 0.64
C VAL A 232 6.39 23.75 0.74
N PRO A 233 7.24 24.52 0.05
CA PRO A 233 8.68 24.35 0.15
C PRO A 233 9.14 24.59 1.60
N PRO A 234 10.13 23.84 2.11
CA PRO A 234 10.75 24.13 3.39
C PRO A 234 11.28 25.57 3.41
N VAL A 235 10.92 26.33 4.44
CA VAL A 235 11.43 27.69 4.61
C VAL A 235 12.91 27.59 4.99
N GLU A 236 13.80 28.06 4.12
CA GLU A 236 15.23 28.05 4.41
C GLU A 236 15.60 29.21 5.34
N THR A 237 16.35 28.87 6.40
CA THR A 237 16.87 29.85 7.35
C THR A 237 18.14 30.50 6.79
N CYS A 238 18.30 31.80 6.93
CA CYS A 238 19.51 32.50 6.48
C CYS A 238 20.73 32.02 7.27
N THR A 239 21.80 31.65 6.56
CA THR A 239 23.06 31.15 7.16
C THR A 239 24.22 32.11 7.01
N SER A 240 24.15 33.04 6.05
CA SER A 240 25.19 34.05 5.84
C SER A 240 24.60 35.39 5.38
N TRP A 241 25.32 36.46 5.71
CA TRP A 241 24.93 37.84 5.43
C TRP A 241 26.14 38.60 4.89
N THR A 242 25.90 39.45 3.89
CA THR A 242 26.86 40.44 3.41
C THR A 242 26.46 41.79 3.99
N TYR A 243 27.44 42.57 4.44
CA TYR A 243 27.21 43.87 5.06
C TYR A 243 27.77 45.00 4.21
N SER A 244 27.23 46.21 4.39
CA SER A 244 27.83 47.44 3.87
C SER A 244 29.15 47.74 4.58
N ALA A 245 29.93 48.68 4.02
CA ALA A 245 30.96 49.34 4.80
C ALA A 245 30.34 49.99 6.05
N TRP A 246 31.12 50.09 7.13
CA TRP A 246 30.72 50.84 8.32
C TRP A 246 30.56 52.33 7.97
N GLY A 247 29.51 52.96 8.50
CA GLY A 247 29.33 54.41 8.41
C GLY A 247 30.40 55.17 9.19
N ALA A 248 30.44 56.49 9.01
CA ALA A 248 31.30 57.36 9.82
C ALA A 248 30.94 57.25 11.30
N CYS A 249 31.95 57.29 12.17
CA CYS A 249 31.74 57.32 13.61
C CYS A 249 30.92 58.55 14.00
N GLN A 250 29.87 58.36 14.80
CA GLN A 250 29.01 59.42 15.28
C GLN A 250 29.51 59.96 16.63
N PRO A 251 29.08 61.18 17.06
CA PRO A 251 29.49 61.77 18.34
C PRO A 251 29.18 60.93 19.59
N ASP A 252 28.29 59.95 19.49
CA ASP A 252 27.96 58.98 20.55
C ASP A 252 28.97 57.83 20.66
N ASN A 253 30.07 57.87 19.91
CA ASN A 253 31.09 56.83 19.80
C ASN A 253 30.56 55.51 19.22
N THR A 254 29.54 55.57 18.36
CA THR A 254 29.03 54.40 17.64
C THR A 254 29.08 54.59 16.13
N GLN A 255 29.23 53.49 15.41
CA GLN A 255 29.07 53.41 13.96
C GLN A 255 28.12 52.26 13.64
N THR A 256 27.35 52.44 12.58
CA THR A 256 26.36 51.48 12.12
C THR A 256 26.70 50.97 10.72
N ARG A 257 26.29 49.74 10.42
CA ARG A 257 26.31 49.16 9.07
C ARG A 257 24.95 48.51 8.79
N THR A 258 24.67 48.26 7.53
CA THR A 258 23.42 47.60 7.10
C THR A 258 23.72 46.27 6.43
N ILE A 259 22.75 45.35 6.46
CA ILE A 259 22.81 44.10 5.71
C ILE A 259 22.48 44.43 4.25
N THR A 260 23.37 44.08 3.33
CA THR A 260 23.20 44.32 1.89
C THR A 260 22.65 43.09 1.16
N SER A 261 22.94 41.88 1.63
CA SER A 261 22.31 40.66 1.13
C SER A 261 22.35 39.54 2.18
N SER A 262 21.44 38.58 2.04
CA SER A 262 21.43 37.32 2.80
C SER A 262 21.51 36.14 1.85
N SER A 263 22.07 35.03 2.32
CA SER A 263 22.18 33.79 1.56
C SER A 263 21.68 32.60 2.39
N PRO A 264 20.85 31.73 1.79
CA PRO A 264 20.39 31.73 0.38
C PRO A 264 19.36 32.85 0.05
N VAL A 265 19.22 33.20 -1.23
CA VAL A 265 18.30 34.28 -1.67
C VAL A 265 16.86 33.92 -1.30
N GLY A 266 16.18 34.81 -0.57
CA GLY A 266 14.78 34.60 -0.13
C GLY A 266 14.64 33.81 1.18
N CYS A 267 15.73 33.54 1.89
CA CYS A 267 15.68 32.98 3.24
C CYS A 267 15.02 33.93 4.24
N THR A 268 14.42 33.38 5.30
CA THR A 268 13.82 34.15 6.40
C THR A 268 14.34 33.66 7.75
N GLY A 269 14.53 34.57 8.71
CA GLY A 269 15.07 34.26 10.04
C GLY A 269 16.61 34.24 10.10
N GLY A 270 17.15 33.62 11.15
CA GLY A 270 18.59 33.58 11.46
C GLY A 270 19.07 34.70 12.39
N THR A 271 20.30 34.59 12.86
CA THR A 271 20.91 35.54 13.81
C THR A 271 22.06 36.29 13.14
N PRO A 272 21.84 37.50 12.60
CA PRO A 272 22.91 38.29 12.01
C PRO A 272 23.89 38.79 13.08
N GLU A 273 25.10 39.14 12.66
CA GLU A 273 26.08 39.80 13.53
C GLU A 273 25.60 41.20 13.91
N SER A 274 26.15 41.75 15.01
CA SER A 274 25.82 43.09 15.46
C SER A 274 25.99 44.14 14.35
N LEU A 275 24.97 44.96 14.16
CA LEU A 275 24.93 46.06 13.20
C LEU A 275 25.47 47.37 13.77
N THR A 276 25.83 47.37 15.06
CA THR A 276 26.38 48.52 15.77
C THR A 276 27.67 48.10 16.48
N GLN A 277 28.68 48.95 16.39
CA GLN A 277 29.91 48.78 17.16
C GLN A 277 30.44 50.13 17.66
N SER A 278 31.25 50.08 18.72
CA SER A 278 31.95 51.25 19.23
C SER A 278 33.02 51.75 18.26
N CYS A 279 33.27 53.05 18.25
CA CYS A 279 34.33 53.71 17.49
C CYS A 279 34.80 54.98 18.22
N THR A 280 35.94 55.53 17.80
CA THR A 280 36.44 56.80 18.33
C THR A 280 36.00 57.95 17.44
N TYR A 281 35.14 58.82 17.93
CA TYR A 281 34.70 59.99 17.17
C TYR A 281 35.82 61.02 17.05
N VAL A 282 36.07 61.47 15.82
CA VAL A 282 36.96 62.59 15.53
C VAL A 282 36.11 63.71 14.98
N ALA A 283 35.92 64.76 15.78
CA ALA A 283 35.16 65.93 15.36
C ALA A 283 35.82 66.57 14.11
N PRO A 284 35.03 66.93 13.07
CA PRO A 284 35.55 67.72 11.96
C PRO A 284 36.22 68.97 12.52
N ALA A 285 37.48 69.22 12.16
CA ALA A 285 38.20 70.41 12.59
C ALA A 285 37.43 71.65 12.11
N GLY A 286 36.71 72.28 13.05
CA GLY A 286 35.95 73.49 12.76
C GLY A 286 36.91 74.55 12.24
N ILE A 287 36.69 74.99 11.00
CA ILE A 287 37.29 76.21 10.48
C ILE A 287 36.59 77.36 11.22
N TRP A 288 37.06 77.69 12.43
CA TRP A 288 36.71 78.91 13.13
C TRP A 288 37.40 80.08 12.42
N ASN A 289 36.85 80.52 11.29
CA ASN A 289 37.15 81.84 10.76
C ASN A 289 36.02 82.80 11.17
N LEU A 290 36.08 83.24 12.43
CA LEU A 290 35.35 84.41 12.90
C LEU A 290 36.32 85.59 12.97
N GLN A 291 36.48 86.27 11.84
CA GLN A 291 36.88 87.68 11.80
C GLN A 291 35.69 88.49 11.29
N THR A 292 35.19 89.39 12.14
CA THR A 292 34.82 90.81 11.91
C THR A 292 33.91 91.22 13.07
N SER A 293 34.39 92.04 14.00
CA SER A 293 34.57 93.49 13.92
C SER A 293 33.24 94.24 13.87
N TRP A 294 33.00 94.95 14.96
CA TRP A 294 31.98 95.97 15.16
C TRP A 294 32.02 97.02 14.03
N TYR A 295 30.88 97.30 13.40
CA TYR A 295 30.60 98.59 12.76
C TYR A 295 29.10 98.89 12.87
N ILE A 296 28.79 100.06 13.43
CA ILE A 296 27.47 100.67 13.50
C ILE A 296 27.36 101.62 12.29
N GLY A 297 26.19 101.68 11.67
CA GLY A 297 25.84 102.54 10.53
C GLY A 297 26.06 101.82 9.20
N GLU A 298 25.28 102.01 8.16
CA GLU A 298 24.16 102.90 7.85
C GLU A 298 23.61 102.38 6.49
N TYR A 299 22.37 102.71 6.19
CA TYR A 299 21.65 102.34 4.96
C TYR A 299 22.44 102.54 3.65
N CYS A 300 22.30 101.59 2.71
CA CYS A 300 22.28 101.75 1.24
C CYS A 300 21.88 100.39 0.67
N GLU A 301 20.63 100.22 0.24
CA GLU A 301 20.16 100.38 -1.15
C GLU A 301 20.68 99.33 -2.14
N SER A 302 19.70 98.70 -2.77
CA SER A 302 19.73 97.75 -3.88
C SER A 302 20.84 97.95 -4.91
N GLY A 303 21.65 96.92 -5.12
CA GLY A 303 22.63 96.86 -6.20
C GLY A 303 23.00 95.43 -6.58
N ALA A 304 22.36 94.96 -7.65
CA ALA A 304 22.63 93.79 -8.49
C ALA A 304 23.86 92.89 -8.20
N PHE A 305 23.58 91.61 -7.94
CA PHE A 305 24.47 90.51 -8.30
C PHE A 305 23.79 89.63 -9.35
N THR A 306 24.41 89.52 -10.52
CA THR A 306 24.06 88.55 -11.57
C THR A 306 24.57 87.16 -11.19
N PRO A 307 23.73 86.12 -11.14
CA PRO A 307 24.21 84.75 -10.95
C PRO A 307 24.76 84.16 -12.26
N LEU A 308 25.93 83.52 -12.16
CA LEU A 308 26.39 82.55 -13.17
C LEU A 308 25.41 81.38 -13.24
N ALA A 309 25.19 80.89 -14.45
CA ALA A 309 24.18 79.91 -14.84
C ALA A 309 24.27 78.58 -14.06
N GLY A 310 23.12 78.07 -13.60
CA GLY A 310 22.94 76.63 -13.38
C GLY A 310 22.22 76.15 -12.12
N THR A 311 21.70 77.01 -11.25
CA THR A 311 20.94 76.56 -10.06
C THR A 311 19.66 77.40 -9.87
N SER A 312 18.51 76.75 -10.05
CA SER A 312 17.20 77.31 -9.76
C SER A 312 16.90 77.14 -8.26
N CYS A 313 17.06 78.21 -7.49
CA CYS A 313 16.50 78.31 -6.15
C CYS A 313 15.15 79.02 -6.25
N THR A 314 14.05 78.27 -6.20
CA THR A 314 12.71 78.81 -5.97
C THR A 314 12.60 79.20 -4.50
N ILE A 315 12.60 80.51 -4.24
CA ILE A 315 12.20 81.05 -2.94
C ILE A 315 10.67 81.02 -2.93
N GLY A 316 10.10 79.96 -2.35
CA GLY A 316 8.70 79.93 -1.98
C GLY A 316 8.47 80.84 -0.77
N GLU A 317 7.47 81.69 -0.87
CA GLU A 317 7.02 82.55 0.23
C GLU A 317 6.74 81.73 1.50
N PRO A 318 7.10 82.21 2.70
CA PRO A 318 6.65 81.56 3.92
C PRO A 318 5.18 81.93 4.17
N SER A 319 4.26 81.01 3.83
CA SER A 319 2.95 80.99 4.46
C SER A 319 3.13 80.66 5.93
N ARG A 320 2.70 81.58 6.79
CA ARG A 320 2.42 81.36 8.21
C ARG A 320 1.46 80.16 8.37
N ASP A 321 1.50 79.61 9.59
CA ASP A 321 0.69 78.51 10.14
C ASP A 321 1.34 77.14 9.87
N GLU A 322 1.68 76.27 10.83
CA GLU A 322 1.20 76.09 12.19
C GLU A 322 2.24 75.23 12.93
N TYR A 323 2.81 75.74 14.03
CA TYR A 323 3.64 74.96 14.96
C TYR A 323 2.68 74.20 15.87
N ILE A 324 2.42 72.91 15.61
CA ILE A 324 1.77 72.04 16.60
C ILE A 324 2.87 71.38 17.43
N ASN A 325 3.05 71.97 18.61
CA ASN A 325 3.89 71.48 19.68
C ASN A 325 3.07 70.42 20.46
N CYS A 326 3.34 69.14 20.28
CA CYS A 326 2.78 68.09 21.14
C CYS A 326 3.69 67.93 22.36
N THR A 327 3.48 68.75 23.38
CA THR A 327 4.06 68.55 24.71
C THR A 327 3.05 67.87 25.62
N ASP A 328 3.47 66.74 26.18
CA ASP A 328 3.02 66.08 27.41
C ASP A 328 1.73 66.61 28.05
N GLN A 329 0.64 65.86 27.89
CA GLN A 329 -0.24 65.47 28.99
C GLN A 329 -1.16 64.34 28.52
N GLY A 330 -1.23 63.30 29.35
CA GLY A 330 -1.92 62.05 29.03
C GLY A 330 -3.40 62.26 28.73
N ASP A 331 -3.81 61.76 27.57
CA ASP A 331 -4.89 60.80 27.45
C ASP A 331 -4.85 60.24 26.03
N ASP A 332 -4.79 58.90 25.96
CA ASP A 332 -4.84 58.14 24.72
C ASP A 332 -6.20 58.32 24.04
N SER A 333 -6.20 58.19 22.71
CA SER A 333 -7.36 58.23 21.80
C SER A 333 -7.67 59.61 21.23
N TYR A 334 -6.97 60.03 20.17
CA TYR A 334 -7.48 60.82 19.02
C TYR A 334 -6.30 61.36 18.18
N CYS A 335 -5.48 60.48 17.60
CA CYS A 335 -4.48 60.85 16.59
C CYS A 335 -4.34 59.81 15.47
N CYS A 336 -5.43 59.11 15.15
CA CYS A 336 -5.50 58.19 14.00
C CYS A 336 -6.71 58.54 13.15
N ASP A 337 -6.66 59.63 12.39
CA ASP A 337 -7.63 59.83 11.30
C ASP A 337 -7.14 60.72 10.15
N ARG A 338 -5.81 60.88 9.95
CA ARG A 338 -5.32 61.72 8.84
C ARG A 338 -4.02 61.33 8.15
N MET A 339 -3.57 60.08 8.25
CA MET A 339 -2.61 59.54 7.30
C MET A 339 -3.00 58.10 6.94
N GLY A 340 -3.13 57.86 5.63
CA GLY A 340 -3.69 56.65 5.05
C GLY A 340 -3.08 55.38 5.64
N GLY A 341 -3.95 54.53 6.17
CA GLY A 341 -3.60 53.26 6.78
C GLY A 341 -2.96 52.32 5.77
N HIS A 342 -1.67 52.06 5.95
CA HIS A 342 -1.07 50.74 5.81
C HIS A 342 0.16 50.72 6.72
N LEU A 343 0.18 49.71 7.62
CA LEU A 343 1.23 49.36 8.59
C LEU A 343 1.10 50.01 9.98
N CYS A 344 0.28 49.38 10.82
CA CYS A 344 0.52 49.31 12.27
C CYS A 344 0.76 47.83 12.63
N GLN A 345 2.00 47.50 12.99
CA GLN A 345 2.36 46.45 13.93
C GLN A 345 3.28 47.09 14.97
#